data_AF-A0A928PTS5-F1
#
_entry.id   AF-A0A928PTS5-F1
#
_cell.length_a   1.000
_cell.length_b   1.000
_cell.length_c   1.000
_cell.angle_alpha   90.00
_cell.angle_beta   90.00
_cell.angle_gamma   90.00
#
_symmetry.space_group_name_H-M   'P 1'
#
loop_
_entity.id
_entity.type
_entity.pdbx_description
1 polymer ?
#
loop_
_entity_poly.entity_id
_entity_poly.type
_entity_poly.pdbx_seq_one_letter_code
_entity_poly.pdbx_strand_id
1 'polypeptide(L)'
;MEKLIISTGLKRYEVNDNGAIFSFNPTDANLYARFLRMRDAVMKIGEDIETARAEIDVDTEEGLEKCAFALEEADKKAKKALTECFGTNNDFDAIFDGTNAFSMTDTGNWVITNFITAITPIIEKEVAAYTKEKAKRQAAKVKQNKVKRSKK
;
A
#
# COMPACT_ATOMS: atom_id res chain seq x y z
N MET A 1 12.32 -1.01 -33.02
CA MET A 1 11.69 -0.37 -31.86
C MET A 1 12.79 -0.01 -30.88
N GLU A 2 12.90 1.26 -30.47
CA GLU A 2 13.99 1.72 -29.59
C GLU A 2 13.54 1.71 -28.12
N LYS A 3 14.49 1.48 -27.20
CA LYS A 3 14.22 1.40 -25.75
C LYS A 3 14.60 2.70 -25.06
N LEU A 4 13.68 3.28 -24.31
CA LEU A 4 13.97 4.40 -23.39
C LEU A 4 14.18 3.84 -21.98
N ILE A 5 15.36 4.07 -21.41
CA ILE A 5 15.72 3.62 -20.05
C ILE A 5 15.65 4.83 -19.11
N ILE A 6 14.78 4.76 -18.11
CA ILE A 6 14.65 5.78 -17.06
C ILE A 6 14.76 5.15 -15.67
N SER A 7 15.27 5.93 -14.71
CA SER A 7 15.26 5.55 -13.29
C SER A 7 13.98 6.05 -12.63
N THR A 8 13.16 5.12 -12.12
CA THR A 8 11.87 5.42 -11.47
C THR A 8 11.96 5.57 -9.95
N GLY A 9 13.15 5.35 -9.36
CA GLY A 9 13.37 5.52 -7.92
C GLY A 9 12.67 4.50 -7.02
N LEU A 10 12.24 3.36 -7.56
CA LEU A 10 11.56 2.31 -6.79
C LEU A 10 12.50 1.67 -5.75
N LYS A 11 12.06 1.64 -4.49
CA LYS A 11 12.58 0.74 -3.46
C LYS A 11 11.83 -0.58 -3.53
N ARG A 12 12.52 -1.67 -3.24
CA ARG A 12 12.01 -3.05 -3.29
C ARG A 12 12.22 -3.73 -1.94
N TYR A 13 11.23 -4.49 -1.53
CA TYR A 13 11.19 -5.27 -0.30
C TYR A 13 10.73 -6.67 -0.68
N GLU A 14 11.47 -7.68 -0.24
CA GLU A 14 11.01 -9.05 -0.31
C GLU A 14 10.04 -9.32 0.85
N VAL A 15 8.98 -10.10 0.59
CA VAL A 15 7.92 -10.39 1.55
C VAL A 15 8.02 -11.86 1.98
N ASN A 16 8.08 -12.11 3.30
CA ASN A 16 7.97 -13.44 3.92
C ASN A 16 8.81 -14.57 3.28
N ASP A 17 9.99 -14.25 2.73
CA ASP A 17 10.91 -15.19 2.06
C ASP A 17 10.29 -16.02 0.90
N ASN A 18 9.13 -15.61 0.38
CA ASN A 18 8.45 -16.30 -0.74
C ASN A 18 8.89 -15.78 -2.12
N GLY A 19 9.86 -14.87 -2.16
CA GLY A 19 10.36 -14.22 -3.37
C GLY A 19 9.44 -13.15 -3.95
N ALA A 20 8.26 -12.90 -3.38
CA ALA A 20 7.39 -11.82 -3.82
C ALA A 20 8.01 -10.45 -3.47
N ILE A 21 7.97 -9.54 -4.43
CA ILE A 21 8.57 -8.21 -4.30
C ILE A 21 7.48 -7.15 -4.17
N PHE A 22 7.47 -6.49 -3.02
CA PHE A 22 6.73 -5.24 -2.83
C PHE A 22 7.62 -4.03 -3.15
N SER A 23 7.10 -3.05 -3.88
CA SER A 23 7.86 -1.90 -4.32
C SER A 23 7.06 -0.61 -4.42
N PHE A 24 7.71 0.50 -4.11
CA PHE A 24 7.16 1.85 -4.26
C PHE A 24 8.27 2.89 -4.40
N ASN A 25 7.93 4.09 -4.89
CA ASN A 25 8.87 5.22 -4.93
C ASN A 25 8.69 6.07 -3.66
N PRO A 26 9.67 6.09 -2.72
CA PRO A 26 9.58 6.87 -1.48
C PRO A 26 9.54 8.40 -1.70
N THR A 27 10.00 8.86 -2.87
CA THR A 27 10.03 10.28 -3.23
C THR A 27 8.79 10.74 -4.01
N ASP A 28 7.84 9.84 -4.25
CA ASP A 28 6.55 10.20 -4.80
C ASP A 28 5.78 11.06 -3.78
N ALA A 29 5.62 12.34 -4.11
CA ALA A 29 4.94 13.32 -3.27
C ALA A 29 3.47 12.97 -3.00
N ASN A 30 2.84 12.17 -3.88
CA ASN A 30 1.44 11.78 -3.77
C ASN A 30 1.24 10.42 -3.12
N LEU A 31 2.31 9.66 -2.85
CA LEU A 31 2.22 8.32 -2.27
C LEU A 31 1.51 8.34 -0.93
N TYR A 32 1.88 9.26 -0.03
CA TYR A 32 1.28 9.30 1.30
C TYR A 32 -0.22 9.60 1.25
N ALA A 33 -0.66 10.50 0.37
CA ALA A 33 -2.08 10.79 0.19
C ALA A 33 -2.85 9.59 -0.38
N ARG A 34 -2.25 8.84 -1.31
CA ARG A 34 -2.83 7.59 -1.83
C ARG A 34 -2.89 6.50 -0.76
N PHE A 35 -1.84 6.40 0.05
CA PHE A 35 -1.75 5.45 1.16
C PHE A 35 -2.84 5.67 2.21
N LEU A 36 -3.07 6.91 2.63
CA LEU A 36 -4.15 7.23 3.58
C LEU A 36 -5.52 6.84 3.02
N ARG A 37 -5.83 7.20 1.76
CA ARG A 37 -7.09 6.82 1.12
C ARG A 37 -7.26 5.31 0.99
N MET A 38 -6.19 4.60 0.63
CA MET A 38 -6.20 3.15 0.52
C MET A 38 -6.47 2.51 1.88
N ARG A 39 -5.79 2.96 2.94
CA ARG A 39 -6.00 2.48 4.30
C ARG A 39 -7.45 2.66 4.73
N ASP A 40 -8.02 3.84 4.52
CA ASP A 40 -9.41 4.14 4.89
C ASP A 40 -10.39 3.28 4.06
N ALA A 41 -10.12 3.07 2.77
CA ALA A 41 -10.91 2.19 1.92
C ALA A 41 -10.87 0.72 2.38
N VAL A 42 -9.69 0.20 2.75
CA VAL A 42 -9.53 -1.17 3.24
C VAL A 42 -10.24 -1.37 4.58
N MET A 43 -10.11 -0.41 5.52
CA MET A 43 -10.83 -0.48 6.79
C MET A 43 -12.33 -0.54 6.57
N LYS A 44 -12.86 0.32 5.69
CA LYS A 44 -14.28 0.31 5.34
C LYS A 44 -14.74 -1.01 4.72
N ILE A 45 -13.96 -1.59 3.80
CA ILE A 45 -14.26 -2.92 3.23
C ILE A 45 -14.33 -3.97 4.34
N GLY A 46 -13.43 -3.90 5.32
CA GLY A 46 -13.41 -4.75 6.50
C GLY A 46 -14.67 -4.64 7.36
N GLU A 47 -15.07 -3.40 7.69
CA GLU A 47 -16.28 -3.13 8.46
C GLU A 47 -17.54 -3.61 7.71
N ASP A 48 -17.61 -3.34 6.41
CA ASP A 48 -18.73 -3.73 5.55
C ASP A 48 -18.89 -5.26 5.52
N ILE A 49 -17.78 -6.01 5.44
CA ILE A 49 -17.85 -7.48 5.40
C ILE A 49 -18.15 -8.11 6.77
N GLU A 50 -17.62 -7.57 7.86
CA GLU A 50 -17.99 -8.03 9.20
C GLU A 50 -19.48 -7.83 9.46
N THR A 51 -20.00 -6.65 9.07
CA THR A 51 -21.43 -6.34 9.17
C THR A 51 -22.26 -7.30 8.32
N ALA A 52 -21.89 -7.49 7.05
CA ALA A 52 -22.62 -8.37 6.14
C ALA A 52 -22.63 -9.83 6.62
N ARG A 53 -21.54 -10.30 7.23
CA ARG A 53 -21.42 -11.69 7.70
C ARG A 53 -22.14 -11.96 9.02
N ALA A 54 -22.36 -10.95 9.85
CA ALA A 54 -23.04 -11.10 11.14
C ALA A 54 -24.49 -11.62 11.00
N GLU A 55 -25.12 -11.39 9.85
CA GLU A 55 -26.50 -11.79 9.57
C GLU A 55 -26.62 -13.11 8.79
N ILE A 56 -25.50 -13.74 8.44
CA ILE A 56 -25.45 -14.95 7.61
C ILE A 56 -25.47 -16.20 8.50
N ASP A 57 -26.43 -17.09 8.26
CA ASP A 57 -26.48 -18.41 8.89
C ASP A 57 -25.51 -19.38 8.20
N VAL A 58 -24.27 -19.45 8.72
CA VAL A 58 -23.19 -20.29 8.19
C VAL A 58 -23.37 -21.79 8.44
N ASP A 59 -24.39 -22.21 9.20
CA ASP A 59 -24.73 -23.63 9.37
C ASP A 59 -25.50 -24.19 8.16
N THR A 60 -25.88 -23.33 7.22
CA THR A 60 -26.51 -23.70 5.95
C THR A 60 -25.53 -23.63 4.78
N GLU A 61 -25.70 -24.48 3.77
CA GLU A 61 -24.90 -24.44 2.53
C GLU A 61 -25.02 -23.07 1.84
N GLU A 62 -26.24 -22.54 1.72
CA GLU A 62 -26.51 -21.22 1.14
C GLU A 62 -25.82 -20.09 1.92
N GLY A 63 -25.84 -20.13 3.25
CA GLY A 63 -25.16 -19.13 4.07
C GLY A 63 -23.65 -19.24 3.98
N LEU A 64 -23.08 -20.45 3.96
CA LEU A 64 -21.66 -20.65 3.76
C LEU A 64 -21.21 -20.10 2.39
N GLU A 65 -21.96 -20.35 1.33
CA GLU A 65 -21.71 -19.80 -0.01
C GLU A 65 -21.76 -18.27 0.00
N LYS A 66 -22.81 -17.66 0.58
CA LYS A 66 -22.94 -16.20 0.70
C LYS A 66 -21.76 -15.59 1.45
N CYS A 67 -21.32 -16.23 2.53
CA CYS A 67 -20.15 -15.79 3.30
C CYS A 67 -18.87 -15.87 2.46
N ALA A 68 -18.68 -16.95 1.69
CA ALA A 68 -17.52 -17.13 0.82
C ALA A 68 -17.47 -16.07 -0.29
N PHE A 69 -18.59 -15.83 -0.98
CA PHE A 69 -18.66 -14.80 -2.03
C PHE A 69 -18.43 -13.39 -1.49
N ALA A 70 -18.95 -13.07 -0.30
CA ALA A 70 -18.66 -11.80 0.36
C ALA A 70 -17.15 -11.60 0.57
N LEU A 71 -16.45 -12.63 1.07
CA LEU A 71 -15.00 -12.60 1.28
C LEU A 71 -14.21 -12.50 -0.02
N GLU A 72 -14.66 -13.17 -1.09
CA GLU A 72 -14.04 -13.06 -2.42
C GLU A 72 -14.19 -11.64 -2.98
N GLU A 73 -15.37 -11.03 -2.87
CA GLU A 73 -15.58 -9.66 -3.32
C GLU A 73 -14.75 -8.65 -2.53
N ALA A 74 -14.69 -8.80 -1.20
CA ALA A 74 -13.90 -7.94 -0.34
C ALA A 74 -12.42 -8.02 -0.69
N ASP A 75 -11.89 -9.22 -0.89
CA ASP A 75 -10.50 -9.46 -1.31
C ASP A 75 -10.17 -8.74 -2.62
N LYS A 76 -11.01 -8.89 -3.65
CA LYS A 76 -10.85 -8.18 -4.93
C LYS A 76 -10.85 -6.67 -4.75
N LYS A 77 -11.78 -6.13 -3.96
CA LYS A 77 -11.88 -4.68 -3.68
C LYS A 77 -10.63 -4.17 -2.95
N ALA A 78 -10.13 -4.91 -1.97
CA ALA A 78 -8.96 -4.54 -1.19
C ALA A 78 -7.66 -4.62 -2.01
N LYS A 79 -7.44 -5.70 -2.76
CA LYS A 79 -6.29 -5.85 -3.67
C LYS A 79 -6.29 -4.81 -4.79
N LYS A 80 -7.48 -4.40 -5.27
CA LYS A 80 -7.63 -3.27 -6.20
C LYS A 80 -7.19 -1.96 -5.54
N ALA A 81 -7.63 -1.66 -4.33
CA ALA A 81 -7.21 -0.45 -3.60
C ALA A 81 -5.69 -0.41 -3.35
N LEU A 82 -5.10 -1.56 -3.02
CA LEU A 82 -3.65 -1.73 -2.90
C LEU A 82 -2.93 -1.47 -4.23
N THR A 83 -3.44 -2.03 -5.33
CA THR A 83 -2.91 -1.80 -6.68
C THR A 83 -2.99 -0.34 -7.11
N GLU A 84 -4.09 0.36 -6.83
CA GLU A 84 -4.23 1.79 -7.13
C GLU A 84 -3.26 2.66 -6.31
N CYS A 85 -2.94 2.23 -5.09
CA CYS A 85 -1.99 2.90 -4.22
C CYS A 85 -0.52 2.68 -4.65
N PHE A 86 -0.14 1.43 -4.94
CA PHE A 86 1.28 1.08 -5.13
C PHE A 86 1.66 0.79 -6.60
N GLY A 87 0.67 0.69 -7.49
CA GLY A 87 0.84 0.43 -8.92
C GLY A 87 0.79 -1.06 -9.25
N THR A 88 0.47 -1.35 -10.51
CA THR A 88 0.27 -2.70 -11.09
C THR A 88 1.50 -3.59 -11.11
N ASN A 89 2.67 -3.05 -10.78
CA ASN A 89 3.91 -3.83 -10.67
C ASN A 89 3.96 -4.63 -9.36
N ASN A 90 3.07 -4.34 -8.41
CA ASN A 90 2.92 -5.09 -7.18
C ASN A 90 1.79 -6.10 -7.38
N ASP A 91 2.17 -7.38 -7.46
CA ASP A 91 1.24 -8.49 -7.50
C ASP A 91 0.81 -8.85 -6.07
N PHE A 92 -0.39 -8.40 -5.67
CA PHE A 92 -0.89 -8.64 -4.33
C PHE A 92 -1.38 -10.07 -4.09
N ASP A 93 -1.59 -10.86 -5.14
CA ASP A 93 -1.83 -12.30 -4.98
C ASP A 93 -0.51 -12.99 -4.60
N ALA A 94 0.60 -12.68 -5.28
CA ALA A 94 1.92 -13.21 -4.93
C ALA A 94 2.43 -12.69 -3.58
N ILE A 95 2.24 -11.40 -3.27
CA ILE A 95 2.64 -10.79 -2.00
C ILE A 95 1.91 -11.43 -0.81
N PHE A 96 0.65 -11.86 -0.99
CA PHE A 96 -0.12 -12.56 0.03
C PHE A 96 -0.04 -14.09 -0.09
N ASP A 97 0.87 -14.62 -0.91
CA ASP A 97 1.07 -16.06 -1.09
C ASP A 97 -0.21 -16.81 -1.47
N GLY A 98 -1.02 -16.21 -2.35
CA GLY A 98 -2.32 -16.72 -2.77
C GLY A 98 -3.43 -16.63 -1.70
N THR A 99 -3.12 -16.09 -0.52
CA THR A 99 -4.08 -15.98 0.59
C THR A 99 -5.04 -14.81 0.37
N ASN A 100 -6.29 -14.99 0.79
CA ASN A 100 -7.27 -13.90 0.81
C ASN A 100 -6.85 -12.83 1.83
N ALA A 101 -6.94 -11.56 1.44
CA ALA A 101 -6.58 -10.38 2.24
C ALA A 101 -7.25 -10.34 3.62
N PHE A 102 -8.46 -10.89 3.74
CA PHE A 102 -9.28 -10.97 4.95
C PHE A 102 -9.18 -12.32 5.66
N SER A 103 -8.20 -13.17 5.31
CA SER A 103 -7.93 -14.40 6.04
C SER A 103 -7.33 -14.10 7.40
N MET A 104 -7.82 -14.77 8.43
CA MET A 104 -7.26 -14.66 9.77
C MET A 104 -5.89 -15.33 9.83
N THR A 105 -4.94 -14.67 10.48
CA THR A 105 -3.59 -15.20 10.71
C THR A 105 -3.43 -15.67 12.15
N ASP A 106 -2.29 -16.30 12.45
CA ASP A 106 -1.89 -16.69 13.80
C ASP A 106 -1.71 -15.49 14.75
N THR A 107 -1.53 -14.27 14.22
CA THR A 107 -1.47 -13.03 15.01
C THR A 107 -2.85 -12.54 15.48
N GLY A 108 -3.94 -13.18 15.05
CA GLY A 108 -5.30 -12.73 15.32
C GLY A 108 -5.75 -11.52 14.50
N ASN A 109 -4.95 -11.12 13.50
CA ASN A 109 -5.31 -10.09 12.53
C ASN A 109 -5.49 -10.69 11.14
N TRP A 110 -6.17 -9.96 10.25
CA TRP A 110 -6.18 -10.29 8.83
C TRP A 110 -4.82 -10.08 8.18
N VAL A 111 -4.56 -10.83 7.10
CA VAL A 111 -3.35 -10.67 6.27
C VAL A 111 -3.13 -9.21 5.86
N ILE A 112 -4.17 -8.54 5.38
CA ILE A 112 -4.06 -7.14 4.94
C ILE A 112 -3.78 -6.17 6.10
N THR A 113 -4.29 -6.45 7.28
CA THR A 113 -4.02 -5.66 8.50
C THR A 113 -2.56 -5.81 8.90
N ASN A 114 -2.02 -7.02 8.89
CA ASN A 114 -0.59 -7.26 9.13
C ASN A 114 0.27 -6.54 8.09
N PHE A 115 -0.09 -6.63 6.81
CA PHE A 115 0.62 -5.96 5.73
C PHE A 115 0.64 -4.43 5.91
N ILE A 116 -0.53 -3.80 6.10
CA ILE A 116 -0.64 -2.35 6.32
C ILE A 116 0.17 -1.93 7.54
N THR A 117 0.09 -2.69 8.64
CA THR A 117 0.85 -2.43 9.87
C THR A 117 2.36 -2.46 9.61
N ALA A 118 2.84 -3.44 8.84
CA ALA A 118 4.26 -3.57 8.52
C ALA A 118 4.78 -2.43 7.63
N ILE A 119 4.01 -2.01 6.61
CA ILE A 119 4.46 -1.00 5.65
C ILE A 119 4.29 0.44 6.15
N THR A 120 3.36 0.71 7.07
CA THR A 120 3.09 2.05 7.61
C THR A 120 4.36 2.76 8.10
N PRO A 121 5.14 2.20 9.05
CA PRO A 121 6.33 2.89 9.56
C PRO A 121 7.40 3.08 8.49
N ILE A 122 7.46 2.19 7.49
CA ILE A 122 8.39 2.32 6.35
C ILE A 122 7.99 3.53 5.50
N ILE A 123 6.72 3.63 5.12
CA ILE A 123 6.21 4.74 4.30
C ILE A 123 6.39 6.07 5.03
N GLU A 124 6.00 6.16 6.30
CA GLU A 124 6.11 7.39 7.09
C GLU A 124 7.56 7.87 7.21
N LYS A 125 8.48 6.96 7.52
CA LYS A 125 9.92 7.26 7.59
C LYS A 125 10.45 7.82 6.29
N GLU A 126 10.10 7.18 5.18
CA GLU A 126 10.57 7.55 3.84
C GLU A 126 10.00 8.89 3.37
N VAL A 127 8.69 9.12 3.57
CA VAL A 127 8.03 10.39 3.23
C VAL A 127 8.59 11.54 4.06
N ALA A 128 8.83 11.32 5.36
CA ALA A 128 9.43 12.31 6.25
C ALA A 128 10.87 12.65 5.83
N ALA A 129 11.67 11.64 5.50
CA ALA A 129 13.04 11.83 5.01
C ALA A 129 13.06 12.63 3.71
N TYR A 130 12.21 12.29 2.74
CA TYR A 130 12.09 13.00 1.48
C TYR A 130 11.69 14.46 1.68
N THR A 131 10.70 14.73 2.54
CA THR A 131 10.22 16.08 2.83
C THR A 131 11.35 16.94 3.43
N LYS A 132 12.11 16.39 4.38
CA LYS A 132 13.26 17.07 4.99
C LYS A 132 14.37 17.36 3.96
N GLU A 133 14.72 16.38 3.13
CA GLU A 133 15.76 16.56 2.11
C GLU A 133 15.35 17.58 1.03
N LYS A 134 14.08 17.57 0.61
CA LYS A 134 13.54 18.57 -0.31
C LYS A 134 13.63 19.97 0.28
N ALA A 135 13.26 20.16 1.55
CA ALA A 135 13.36 21.43 2.24
C ALA A 135 14.82 21.92 2.34
N LYS A 136 15.76 21.05 2.69
CA LYS A 136 17.20 21.37 2.72
C LYS A 136 17.72 21.81 1.35
N ARG A 137 17.40 21.06 0.30
CA ARG A 137 17.80 21.39 -1.08
C ARG A 137 17.24 22.73 -1.52
N GLN A 138 15.98 23.02 -1.18
CA GLN A 138 15.37 24.31 -1.50
C GLN A 138 16.04 25.46 -0.75
N ALA A 139 16.33 25.30 0.54
CA ALA A 139 17.06 26.30 1.33
C ALA A 139 18.46 26.56 0.78
N ALA A 140 19.18 25.52 0.36
CA ALA A 140 20.50 25.64 -0.27
C ALA A 140 20.43 26.41 -1.60
N LYS A 141 19.45 26.12 -2.46
CA LYS A 141 19.21 26.85 -3.72
C LYS A 141 18.94 28.33 -3.47
N VAL A 142 18.11 28.67 -2.47
CA VAL A 142 17.83 30.07 -2.09
C VAL A 142 19.08 30.78 -1.62
N LYS A 143 19.90 30.15 -0.76
CA LYS A 143 21.17 30.71 -0.29
C LYS A 143 22.15 30.96 -1.45
N GLN A 144 22.32 30.00 -2.36
CA GLN A 144 23.18 30.17 -3.54
C GLN A 144 22.71 31.31 -4.45
N ASN A 145 21.40 31.45 -4.66
CA ASN A 145 20.85 32.52 -5.49
C ASN A 145 21.04 33.91 -4.86
N LYS A 146 20.94 34.03 -3.53
CA LYS A 146 21.25 35.29 -2.82
C LYS A 146 22.73 35.68 -2.99
N VAL A 147 23.65 34.73 -2.83
CA VAL A 147 25.10 34.98 -3.00
C VAL A 147 25.46 35.36 -4.43
N LYS A 148 24.81 34.76 -5.45
CA LYS A 148 25.02 35.14 -6.85
C LYS A 148 24.51 36.55 -7.17
N ARG A 149 23.42 36.99 -6.53
CA ARG A 149 22.86 38.33 -6.71
C ARG A 149 23.66 39.42 -6.01
N SER A 150 24.37 39.12 -4.92
CA SER A 150 25.21 40.10 -4.22
C SER A 150 26.60 40.29 -4.84
N LYS A 151 26.97 39.46 -5.83
CA LYS A 151 28.25 39.52 -6.55
C LYS A 151 28.11 40.12 -7.97
N LYS A 152 26.93 40.63 -8.30
CA LYS A 152 26.60 41.25 -9.58
C LYS A 152 26.26 42.72 -9.33
#